data_AF-A0A4V2IWB1-F1
#
_entry.id   AF-A0A4V2IWB1-F1
#
_cell.length_a   1.000
_cell.length_b   1.000
_cell.length_c   1.000
_cell.angle_alpha   90.00
_cell.angle_beta   90.00
_cell.angle_gamma   90.00
#
_symmetry.space_group_name_H-M   'P 1'
#
loop_
_entity.id
_entity.type
_entity.pdbx_description
1 polymer ?
#
loop_
_entity_poly.entity_id
_entity_poly.type
_entity_poly.pdbx_seq_one_letter_code
_entity_poly.pdbx_strand_id
1 'polypeptide(L)'
;MAKKSKYIPKKKPNLLAIFILQKRLIEKYYTCFKCSVDRFGLSCTGSIQPDKDSVCYKVKIIYSEKGAPKVFIKDPEIVTDHRIHRYPDESLCLYYPPDDPWQSEKNIHETIIPWTSEWLVYYELFLVTGKWYGPEQPHVKSKIQEK
;
A
#
# COMPACT_ATOMS: atom_id res chain seq x y z
N MET A 1 34.73 -35.57 -3.33
CA MET A 1 33.52 -35.82 -2.52
C MET A 1 32.79 -34.50 -2.32
N ALA A 2 31.62 -34.32 -2.93
CA ALA A 2 30.86 -33.06 -2.84
C ALA A 2 30.18 -32.94 -1.47
N LYS A 3 30.42 -31.83 -0.75
CA LYS A 3 29.74 -31.51 0.52
C LYS A 3 28.24 -31.31 0.23
N LYS A 4 27.40 -32.24 0.66
CA LYS A 4 25.94 -32.05 0.67
C LYS A 4 25.62 -30.91 1.65
N SER A 5 25.23 -29.76 1.12
CA SER A 5 24.69 -28.67 1.93
C SER A 5 23.41 -29.16 2.62
N LYS A 6 23.38 -29.12 3.95
CA LYS A 6 22.19 -29.47 4.74
C LYS A 6 21.17 -28.35 4.54
N TYR A 7 20.14 -28.62 3.75
CA TYR A 7 18.97 -27.76 3.66
C TYR A 7 18.29 -27.67 5.03
N ILE A 8 18.28 -26.47 5.62
CA ILE A 8 17.53 -26.17 6.85
C ILE A 8 16.22 -25.49 6.40
N PRO A 9 15.05 -26.12 6.56
CA PRO A 9 13.79 -25.48 6.19
C PRO A 9 13.59 -24.22 7.04
N LYS A 10 13.40 -23.06 6.39
CA LYS A 10 13.05 -21.83 7.10
C LYS A 10 11.71 -22.02 7.80
N LYS A 11 11.66 -21.73 9.10
CA LYS A 11 10.43 -21.79 9.90
C LYS A 11 9.44 -20.78 9.32
N LYS A 12 8.17 -21.18 9.14
CA LYS A 12 7.12 -20.27 8.66
C LYS A 12 7.02 -19.06 9.62
N PRO A 13 6.92 -17.83 9.08
CA PRO A 13 6.83 -16.64 9.91
C PRO A 13 5.58 -16.67 10.80
N ASN A 14 5.70 -16.21 12.04
CA ASN A 14 4.56 -16.07 12.94
C ASN A 14 3.80 -14.79 12.57
N LEU A 15 2.70 -14.95 11.83
CA LEU A 15 1.91 -13.83 11.29
C LEU A 15 1.32 -12.95 12.39
N LEU A 16 0.87 -13.52 13.51
CA LEU A 16 0.38 -12.75 14.65
C LEU A 16 1.49 -11.85 15.21
N ALA A 17 2.71 -12.38 15.35
CA ALA A 17 3.84 -11.59 15.82
C ALA A 17 4.18 -10.44 14.84
N ILE A 18 4.10 -10.69 13.53
CA ILE A 18 4.27 -9.67 12.50
C ILE A 18 3.20 -8.59 12.61
N PHE A 19 1.92 -8.96 12.72
CA PHE A 19 0.83 -7.99 12.83
C PHE A 19 0.93 -7.13 14.10
N ILE A 20 1.29 -7.72 15.23
CA ILE A 20 1.52 -6.99 16.48
C ILE A 20 2.72 -6.04 16.36
N LEU A 21 3.80 -6.47 15.69
CA LEU A 21 4.95 -5.62 15.42
C LEU A 21 4.57 -4.43 14.53
N GLN A 22 3.89 -4.69 13.40
CA GLN A 22 3.43 -3.64 12.49
C GLN A 22 2.50 -2.66 13.19
N LYS A 23 1.54 -3.13 13.99
CA LYS A 23 0.69 -2.27 14.84
C LYS A 23 1.52 -1.33 15.71
N ARG A 24 2.49 -1.87 16.45
CA ARG A 24 3.34 -1.07 17.36
C ARG A 24 4.15 -0.02 16.61
N LEU A 25 4.73 -0.39 15.46
CA LEU A 25 5.53 0.53 14.65
C LEU A 25 4.66 1.64 14.06
N ILE A 26 3.52 1.31 13.47
CA ILE A 26 2.58 2.30 12.92
C ILE A 26 2.14 3.28 14.01
N GLU A 27 1.64 2.79 15.14
CA GLU A 27 1.14 3.65 16.23
C GLU A 27 2.25 4.49 16.88
N LYS A 28 3.51 4.04 16.81
CA LYS A 28 4.68 4.79 17.31
C LYS A 28 5.06 5.94 16.38
N TYR A 29 5.14 5.70 15.08
CA TYR A 29 5.64 6.68 14.10
C TYR A 29 4.55 7.56 13.50
N TYR A 30 3.31 7.06 13.46
CA TYR A 30 2.14 7.77 12.94
C TYR A 30 1.04 7.77 13.99
N THR A 31 1.10 8.74 14.91
CA THR A 31 0.14 8.85 16.03
C THR A 31 -1.30 9.10 15.59
N CYS A 32 -1.50 9.59 14.36
CA CYS A 32 -2.80 9.75 13.72
C CYS A 32 -3.45 8.44 13.28
N PHE A 33 -2.71 7.33 13.28
CA PHE A 33 -3.24 5.99 13.01
C PHE A 33 -3.53 5.25 14.32
N LYS A 34 -4.64 4.50 14.30
CA LYS A 34 -5.00 3.51 15.31
C LYS A 34 -5.21 2.18 14.63
N CYS A 35 -4.66 1.13 15.24
CA CYS A 35 -4.64 -0.20 14.66
C CYS A 35 -5.29 -1.22 15.59
N SER A 36 -5.90 -2.26 15.02
CA SER A 36 -6.36 -3.45 15.70
C SER A 36 -5.81 -4.69 15.03
N VAL A 37 -5.56 -5.73 15.81
CA VAL A 37 -5.17 -7.05 15.31
C VAL A 37 -6.25 -8.03 15.75
N ASP A 38 -6.78 -8.78 14.79
CA ASP A 38 -7.78 -9.83 15.02
C ASP A 38 -7.43 -11.09 14.22
N ARG A 39 -8.39 -12.02 14.09
CA ARG A 39 -8.21 -13.29 13.36
C ARG A 39 -8.08 -13.11 11.83
N PHE A 40 -8.41 -11.96 11.28
CA PHE A 40 -8.35 -11.63 9.86
C PHE A 40 -7.08 -10.87 9.49
N GLY A 41 -6.41 -10.28 10.48
CA GLY A 41 -5.10 -9.65 10.34
C GLY A 41 -5.00 -8.33 11.09
N LEU A 42 -4.25 -7.39 10.53
CA LEU A 42 -4.07 -6.03 11.02
C LEU A 42 -5.00 -5.08 10.23
N SER A 43 -5.79 -4.28 10.95
CA SER A 43 -6.56 -3.17 10.38
C SER A 43 -6.12 -1.88 11.05
N CYS A 44 -5.78 -0.86 10.26
CA CYS A 44 -5.44 0.47 10.78
C CYS A 44 -6.32 1.53 10.11
N THR A 45 -6.77 2.50 10.89
CA THR A 45 -7.48 3.68 10.40
C THR A 45 -6.77 4.92 10.91
N GLY A 46 -6.60 5.90 10.06
CA GLY A 46 -6.00 7.18 10.42
C GLY A 46 -6.37 8.25 9.41
N SER A 47 -5.74 9.40 9.56
CA SER A 47 -5.91 10.51 8.62
C SER A 47 -4.56 10.97 8.09
N ILE A 48 -4.52 11.30 6.79
CA ILE A 48 -3.37 11.87 6.11
C ILE A 48 -3.79 13.18 5.46
N GLN A 49 -3.03 14.25 5.70
CA GLN A 49 -3.19 15.54 5.07
C GLN A 49 -1.84 15.87 4.40
N PRO A 50 -1.71 15.76 3.06
CA PRO A 50 -0.42 15.90 2.37
C PRO A 50 0.27 17.25 2.61
N ASP A 51 -0.49 18.34 2.58
CA ASP A 51 -0.07 19.70 2.95
C ASP A 51 -1.10 20.35 3.89
N LYS A 52 -0.74 21.45 4.57
CA LYS A 52 -1.63 22.19 5.48
C LYS A 52 -2.91 22.70 4.81
N ASP A 53 -2.85 22.98 3.50
CA ASP A 53 -3.98 23.50 2.72
C ASP A 53 -4.72 22.37 1.98
N SER A 54 -4.18 21.15 2.01
CA SER A 54 -4.80 19.96 1.44
C SER A 54 -6.02 19.51 2.24
N VAL A 55 -6.88 18.74 1.59
CA VAL A 55 -7.97 18.04 2.30
C VAL A 55 -7.37 16.95 3.20
N CYS A 56 -8.04 16.68 4.33
CA CYS A 56 -7.66 15.60 5.22
C CYS A 56 -8.36 14.31 4.80
N TYR A 57 -7.58 13.29 4.41
CA TYR A 57 -8.09 12.01 3.93
C TYR A 57 -8.14 10.98 5.05
N LYS A 58 -9.30 10.36 5.26
CA LYS A 58 -9.47 9.19 6.12
C LYS A 58 -8.97 7.96 5.38
N VAL A 59 -7.92 7.35 5.90
CA VAL A 59 -7.23 6.20 5.30
C VAL A 59 -7.53 4.95 6.11
N LYS A 60 -7.84 3.84 5.41
CA LYS A 60 -7.94 2.50 5.99
C LYS A 60 -6.89 1.58 5.36
N ILE A 61 -6.06 0.96 6.19
CA ILE A 61 -5.05 -0.01 5.80
C ILE A 61 -5.50 -1.39 6.32
N ILE A 62 -5.48 -2.39 5.45
CA ILE A 62 -5.80 -3.78 5.80
C ILE A 62 -4.61 -4.65 5.39
N TYR A 63 -4.01 -5.33 6.36
CA TYR A 63 -2.93 -6.29 6.12
C TYR A 63 -3.34 -7.67 6.63
N SER A 64 -3.49 -8.61 5.69
CA SER A 64 -3.90 -9.98 5.96
C SER A 64 -2.78 -10.95 5.56
N GLU A 65 -2.99 -12.24 5.79
CA GLU A 65 -2.04 -13.29 5.36
C GLU A 65 -1.84 -13.34 3.84
N LYS A 66 -2.80 -12.79 3.07
CA LYS A 66 -2.81 -12.83 1.62
C LYS A 66 -2.18 -11.56 1.04
N GLY A 67 -0.88 -11.65 0.78
CA GLY A 67 -0.15 -10.65 0.00
C GLY A 67 0.10 -9.35 0.77
N ALA A 68 0.16 -8.25 0.02
CA ALA A 68 0.55 -6.96 0.55
C ALA A 68 -0.60 -6.23 1.26
N PRO A 69 -0.28 -5.25 2.13
CA PRO A 69 -1.27 -4.36 2.71
C PRO A 69 -2.05 -3.62 1.61
N LYS A 70 -3.38 -3.61 1.76
CA LYS A 70 -4.28 -2.83 0.90
C LYS A 70 -4.66 -1.54 1.59
N VAL A 71 -4.70 -0.46 0.83
CA VAL A 71 -5.03 0.88 1.35
C VAL A 71 -6.27 1.41 0.62
N PHE A 72 -7.19 1.97 1.39
CA PHE A 72 -8.43 2.57 0.90
C PHE A 72 -8.57 3.96 1.46
N ILE A 73 -9.00 4.90 0.62
CA ILE A 73 -9.50 6.19 1.07
C ILE A 73 -10.98 6.02 1.39
N LYS A 74 -11.39 6.48 2.58
CA LYS A 74 -12.77 6.37 3.08
C LYS A 74 -13.50 7.71 3.09
N ASP A 75 -12.77 8.80 3.06
CA ASP A 75 -13.30 10.15 3.06
C ASP A 75 -12.17 11.14 2.73
N PRO A 76 -12.37 12.16 1.88
CA PRO A 76 -13.46 12.25 0.90
C PRO A 76 -13.41 11.09 -0.12
N GLU A 77 -14.49 10.91 -0.87
CA GLU A 77 -14.53 9.93 -1.96
C GLU A 77 -13.55 10.31 -3.08
N ILE A 78 -12.86 9.30 -3.62
CA ILE A 78 -11.91 9.46 -4.72
C ILE A 78 -12.65 9.33 -6.04
N VAL A 79 -12.44 10.29 -6.95
CA VAL A 79 -13.02 10.25 -8.29
C VAL A 79 -12.66 8.96 -9.03
N THR A 80 -13.63 8.40 -9.74
CA THR A 80 -13.44 7.22 -10.57
C THR A 80 -12.95 7.62 -11.96
N ASP A 81 -11.65 7.48 -12.19
CA ASP A 81 -11.01 7.67 -13.49
C ASP A 81 -9.92 6.61 -13.69
N HIS A 82 -9.85 6.02 -14.88
CA HIS A 82 -8.88 4.97 -15.24
C HIS A 82 -7.41 5.44 -15.19
N ARG A 83 -7.17 6.75 -15.23
CA ARG A 83 -5.84 7.35 -15.10
C ARG A 83 -5.40 7.48 -13.64
N ILE A 84 -6.33 7.37 -12.69
CA ILE A 84 -6.05 7.37 -11.27
C ILE A 84 -5.74 5.93 -10.88
N HIS A 85 -4.49 5.65 -10.51
CA HIS A 85 -3.98 4.29 -10.31
C HIS A 85 -4.57 3.62 -9.06
N ARG A 86 -5.75 3.02 -9.24
CA ARG A 86 -6.45 2.17 -8.26
C ARG A 86 -6.71 0.79 -8.86
N TYR A 87 -6.76 -0.22 -7.99
CA TYR A 87 -7.20 -1.56 -8.34
C TYR A 87 -8.74 -1.62 -8.48
N PRO A 88 -9.30 -2.68 -9.12
CA PRO A 88 -10.75 -2.86 -9.25
C PRO A 88 -11.51 -2.93 -7.92
N ASP A 89 -10.84 -3.29 -6.82
CA ASP A 89 -11.44 -3.29 -5.47
C ASP A 89 -11.34 -1.91 -4.78
N GLU A 90 -10.97 -0.87 -5.53
CA GLU A 90 -10.75 0.51 -5.08
C GLU A 90 -9.54 0.71 -4.16
N SER A 91 -8.73 -0.32 -3.91
CA SER A 91 -7.48 -0.12 -3.20
C SER A 91 -6.46 0.65 -4.04
N LEU A 92 -5.61 1.43 -3.37
CA LEU A 92 -4.59 2.22 -4.05
C LEU A 92 -3.50 1.34 -4.66
N CYS A 93 -3.06 1.67 -5.87
CA CYS A 93 -1.85 1.11 -6.46
C CYS A 93 -0.64 1.94 -5.99
N LEU A 94 0.01 1.49 -4.90
CA LEU A 94 1.09 2.25 -4.24
C LEU A 94 2.49 1.89 -4.73
N TYR A 95 2.67 0.70 -5.27
CA TYR A 95 3.94 0.20 -5.76
C TYR A 95 3.65 -0.89 -6.80
N TYR A 96 4.68 -1.32 -7.54
CA TYR A 96 4.55 -2.35 -8.58
C TYR A 96 5.02 -3.71 -8.06
N PRO A 97 4.10 -4.64 -7.69
CA PRO A 97 4.47 -5.90 -7.05
C PRO A 97 5.36 -6.86 -7.88
N PRO A 98 5.30 -6.89 -9.23
CA PRO A 98 6.17 -7.76 -10.00
C PRO A 98 7.67 -7.42 -9.88
N ASP A 99 8.02 -6.14 -9.79
CA ASP A 99 9.42 -5.71 -9.65
C ASP A 99 9.86 -5.69 -8.19
N ASP A 100 8.95 -5.36 -7.28
CA ASP A 100 9.23 -5.29 -5.85
C ASP A 100 8.16 -6.04 -5.03
N PRO A 101 8.22 -7.38 -4.97
CA PRO A 101 7.23 -8.16 -4.23
C PRO A 101 7.23 -7.77 -2.75
N TRP A 102 6.04 -7.76 -2.16
CA TRP A 102 5.91 -7.52 -0.74
C TRP A 102 6.56 -8.64 0.06
N GLN A 103 7.42 -8.26 1.00
CA GLN A 103 8.07 -9.17 1.94
C GLN A 103 7.59 -8.81 3.35
N SER A 104 7.29 -9.80 4.19
CA SER A 104 6.76 -9.58 5.54
C SER A 104 7.69 -8.80 6.47
N GLU A 105 8.96 -8.70 6.09
CA GLU A 105 10.03 -7.95 6.72
C GLU A 105 9.94 -6.44 6.42
N LYS A 106 9.22 -6.03 5.36
CA LYS A 106 8.96 -4.62 5.06
C LYS A 106 7.98 -4.05 6.07
N ASN A 107 8.25 -2.83 6.52
CA ASN A 107 7.39 -2.17 7.48
C ASN A 107 6.42 -1.20 6.81
N ILE A 108 5.15 -1.29 7.20
CA ILE A 108 4.06 -0.43 6.70
C ILE A 108 4.35 1.05 6.96
N HIS A 109 4.97 1.37 8.11
CA HIS A 109 5.32 2.74 8.47
C HIS A 109 6.46 3.32 7.60
N GLU A 110 7.31 2.51 6.99
CA GLU A 110 8.42 2.98 6.12
C GLU A 110 8.09 2.91 4.63
N THR A 111 6.98 2.25 4.26
CA THR A 111 6.64 1.96 2.86
C THR A 111 5.22 2.44 2.55
N ILE A 112 4.22 1.69 2.98
CA ILE A 112 2.81 1.88 2.64
C ILE A 112 2.27 3.25 3.07
N ILE A 113 2.55 3.72 4.29
CA ILE A 113 2.05 5.02 4.76
C ILE A 113 2.71 6.18 3.97
N PRO A 114 4.05 6.25 3.83
CA PRO A 114 4.70 7.22 2.97
C PRO A 114 4.18 7.21 1.52
N TRP A 115 4.09 6.03 0.89
CA TRP A 115 3.57 5.91 -0.48
C TRP A 115 2.10 6.32 -0.60
N THR A 116 1.30 6.10 0.43
CA THR A 116 -0.09 6.60 0.47
C THR A 116 -0.11 8.13 0.45
N SER A 117 0.77 8.77 1.22
CA SER A 117 0.88 10.24 1.22
C SER A 117 1.31 10.76 -0.15
N GLU A 118 2.31 10.12 -0.77
CA GLU A 118 2.79 10.48 -2.11
C GLU A 118 1.69 10.31 -3.18
N TRP A 119 0.95 9.19 -3.13
CA TRP A 119 -0.19 8.95 -4.00
C TRP A 119 -1.25 10.05 -3.87
N LEU A 120 -1.52 10.51 -2.64
CA LEU A 120 -2.48 11.60 -2.39
C LEU A 120 -1.99 12.94 -2.97
N VAL A 121 -0.68 13.24 -2.92
CA VAL A 121 -0.13 14.42 -3.60
C VAL A 121 -0.39 14.35 -5.11
N TYR A 122 -0.13 13.19 -5.74
CA TYR A 122 -0.41 13.02 -7.16
C TYR A 122 -1.90 13.12 -7.49
N TYR A 123 -2.76 12.62 -6.61
CA TYR A 123 -4.20 12.75 -6.75
C TYR A 123 -4.66 14.21 -6.69
N GLU A 124 -4.15 15.01 -5.75
CA GLU A 124 -4.49 16.44 -5.67
C GLU A 124 -4.01 17.21 -6.91
N LEU A 125 -2.80 16.90 -7.40
CA LEU A 125 -2.32 17.45 -8.67
C LEU A 125 -3.19 17.02 -9.85
N PHE A 126 -3.68 15.79 -9.87
CA PHE A 126 -4.62 15.32 -10.89
C PHE A 126 -5.93 16.10 -10.85
N LEU A 127 -6.49 16.39 -9.67
CA LEU A 127 -7.71 17.18 -9.54
C LEU A 127 -7.56 18.60 -10.11
N VAL A 128 -6.36 19.20 -9.98
CA VAL A 128 -6.08 20.54 -10.50
C VAL A 128 -5.77 20.54 -11.99
N THR A 129 -4.99 19.58 -12.47
CA THR A 129 -4.38 19.61 -13.81
C THR A 129 -5.04 18.65 -14.81
N GLY A 130 -5.82 17.69 -14.33
CA GLY A 130 -6.36 16.59 -15.13
C GLY A 130 -5.32 15.55 -15.60
N LYS A 131 -4.07 15.63 -15.13
CA LYS A 131 -2.96 14.75 -15.52
C LYS A 131 -2.42 13.98 -14.32
N TRP A 132 -2.18 12.68 -14.49
CA TRP A 132 -1.52 11.85 -13.48
C TRP A 132 -0.01 12.02 -13.57
N TYR A 133 0.62 12.30 -12.43
CA TYR A 133 2.08 12.49 -12.32
C TYR A 133 2.77 11.41 -11.50
N GLY A 134 2.00 10.49 -10.92
CA GLY A 134 2.57 9.38 -10.17
C GLY A 134 3.32 8.42 -11.08
N PRO A 135 4.26 7.65 -10.52
CA PRO A 135 4.98 6.65 -11.29
C PRO A 135 4.00 5.65 -11.90
N GLU A 136 4.09 5.47 -13.21
CA GLU A 136 3.31 4.48 -13.95
C GLU A 136 4.28 3.45 -14.53
N GLN A 137 4.07 2.17 -14.25
CA GLN A 137 4.68 1.13 -15.07
C GLN A 137 3.79 0.91 -16.29
N PRO A 138 4.35 0.86 -17.52
CA PRO A 138 3.55 0.65 -18.71
C PRO A 138 2.81 -0.68 -18.60
N HIS A 139 1.49 -0.61 -18.46
CA HIS A 139 0.63 -1.76 -18.72
C HIS A 139 0.67 -1.99 -20.22
N VAL A 140 1.55 -2.88 -20.70
CA VAL A 140 1.59 -3.28 -22.11
C VAL A 140 0.20 -3.82 -22.48
N LYS A 141 -0.63 -2.99 -23.10
CA LYS A 141 -1.69 -3.43 -23.99
C LYS A 141 -1.13 -3.33 -25.39
N SER A 142 -0.44 -4.39 -25.83
CA SER A 142 -0.23 -4.59 -27.25
C SER A 142 -1.59 -4.93 -27.88
N LYS A 143 -2.26 -3.91 -28.42
CA LYS A 143 -3.05 -4.09 -29.64
C LYS A 143 -2.67 -2.98 -30.60
N ILE A 144 -1.77 -3.38 -31.49
CA ILE A 144 -1.48 -2.75 -32.77
C ILE A 144 -2.83 -2.40 -33.43
N GLN A 145 -3.08 -1.11 -33.63
CA GLN A 145 -4.01 -0.66 -34.65
C GLN A 145 -3.23 -0.65 -35.96
N GLU A 146 -3.48 -1.65 -36.81
CA GLU A 146 -3.17 -1.53 -38.23
C GLU A 146 -4.48 -1.27 -38.99
N LYS A 147 -4.30 -0.43 -40.01
CA LYS A 147 -5.29 0.24 -40.85
C LYS A 147 -6.18 -0.71 -41.65
#